data_AF-D6TED0-F1
#
_entry.id   AF-D6TED0-F1
#
_cell.length_a   1.000
_cell.length_b   1.000
_cell.length_c   1.000
_cell.angle_alpha   90.00
_cell.angle_beta   90.00
_cell.angle_gamma   90.00
#
_symmetry.space_group_name_H-M   'P 1'
#
loop_
_entity.id
_entity.type
_entity.pdbx_description
1 polymer ?
#
loop_
_entity_poly.entity_id
_entity_poly.type
_entity_poly.pdbx_seq_one_letter_code
_entity_poly.pdbx_strand_id
1 'polypeptide(L)'
;MQQRRKPQHQSQHLFTASEVGSFEYCSLSWWHERYDPMARGNDDELFARLVELEEEHDAQAPSLPEYQVIEQLLLRRGAFEEGKAQHREHAEEVAERKEERILTPSSNDAMRRLVFVIVALVVLALALIIASAFLH
;
A
#
# COMPACT_ATOMS: atom_id res chain seq x y z
N MET A 1 -57.76 3.95 -1.70
CA MET A 1 -56.52 4.30 -2.43
C MET A 1 -55.39 3.41 -1.92
N GLN A 2 -54.94 2.45 -2.72
CA GLN A 2 -53.83 1.55 -2.36
C GLN A 2 -52.50 2.21 -2.75
N GLN A 3 -51.74 2.69 -1.75
CA GLN A 3 -50.37 3.14 -1.95
C GLN A 3 -49.49 1.92 -2.27
N ARG A 4 -49.10 1.78 -3.54
CA ARG A 4 -48.02 0.89 -3.97
C ARG A 4 -46.72 1.34 -3.29
N ARG A 5 -46.27 0.59 -2.27
CA ARG A 5 -44.91 0.69 -1.74
C ARG A 5 -43.96 0.28 -2.87
N LYS A 6 -43.19 1.25 -3.40
CA LYS A 6 -42.08 0.95 -4.30
C LYS A 6 -41.07 0.07 -3.54
N PRO A 7 -40.55 -1.03 -4.11
CA PRO A 7 -39.47 -1.77 -3.49
C PRO A 7 -38.24 -0.86 -3.45
N GLN A 8 -37.85 -0.46 -2.24
CA GLN A 8 -36.61 0.27 -1.97
C GLN A 8 -35.47 -0.68 -2.36
N HIS A 9 -34.85 -0.43 -3.54
CA HIS A 9 -33.62 -1.12 -3.91
C HIS A 9 -32.58 -0.84 -2.83
N GLN A 10 -32.29 -1.86 -2.02
CA GLN A 10 -31.13 -1.85 -1.13
C GLN A 10 -29.90 -1.86 -2.04
N SER A 11 -29.29 -0.69 -2.25
CA SER A 11 -27.96 -0.62 -2.83
C SER A 11 -27.01 -1.38 -1.90
N GLN A 12 -26.55 -2.56 -2.33
CA GLN A 12 -25.51 -3.27 -1.61
C GLN A 12 -24.23 -2.43 -1.71
N HIS A 13 -23.70 -1.99 -0.56
CA HIS A 13 -22.40 -1.31 -0.50
C HIS A 13 -21.32 -2.35 -0.79
N LEU A 14 -20.55 -2.14 -1.87
CA LEU A 14 -19.39 -2.97 -2.19
C LEU A 14 -18.18 -2.43 -1.42
N PHE A 15 -17.57 -3.29 -0.60
CA PHE A 15 -16.40 -2.92 0.19
C PHE A 15 -15.13 -2.95 -0.67
N THR A 16 -14.33 -1.90 -0.58
CA THR A 16 -12.99 -1.84 -1.17
C THR A 16 -11.99 -2.64 -0.34
N ALA A 17 -10.88 -3.07 -0.95
CA ALA A 17 -9.80 -3.74 -0.23
C ALA A 17 -9.26 -2.89 0.94
N SER A 18 -9.22 -1.56 0.79
CA SER A 18 -8.84 -0.64 1.85
C SER A 18 -9.82 -0.64 3.02
N GLU A 19 -11.12 -0.70 2.75
CA GLU A 19 -12.15 -0.77 3.80
C GLU A 19 -12.07 -2.09 4.57
N VAL A 20 -11.85 -3.20 3.85
CA VAL A 20 -11.67 -4.52 4.48
C VAL A 20 -10.43 -4.54 5.37
N GLY A 21 -9.28 -4.06 4.87
CA GLY A 21 -8.05 -3.99 5.66
C GLY A 21 -8.19 -3.09 6.90
N SER A 22 -8.92 -1.98 6.78
CA SER A 22 -9.16 -1.07 7.91
C SER A 22 -10.05 -1.71 8.99
N PHE A 23 -11.06 -2.47 8.57
CA PHE A 23 -11.95 -3.21 9.47
C PHE A 23 -11.22 -4.36 10.19
N GLU A 24 -10.43 -5.15 9.47
CA GLU A 24 -9.65 -6.26 10.05
C GLU A 24 -8.61 -5.76 11.06
N TYR A 25 -8.02 -4.59 10.80
CA TYR A 25 -7.05 -3.99 11.71
C TYR A 25 -7.71 -3.46 13.01
N CYS A 26 -8.84 -2.76 12.91
CA CYS A 26 -9.65 -2.40 14.09
C CYS A 26 -11.11 -2.10 13.71
N SER A 27 -11.99 -3.03 14.06
CA SER A 27 -13.42 -2.95 13.73
C SER A 27 -14.16 -1.84 14.48
N LEU A 28 -13.72 -1.51 15.71
CA LEU A 28 -14.33 -0.46 16.54
C LEU A 28 -14.11 0.93 15.92
N SER A 29 -12.88 1.24 15.49
CA SER A 29 -12.59 2.52 14.84
C SER A 29 -13.21 2.62 13.44
N TRP A 30 -13.24 1.53 12.68
CA TRP A 30 -13.93 1.51 11.38
C TRP A 30 -15.42 1.83 11.56
N TRP A 31 -16.03 1.36 12.65
CA TRP A 31 -17.39 1.69 13.01
C TRP A 31 -17.55 3.17 13.39
N HIS A 32 -16.68 3.71 14.24
CA HIS A 32 -16.72 5.14 14.59
C HIS A 32 -16.49 6.05 13.38
N GLU A 33 -15.47 5.80 12.56
CA GLU A 33 -15.22 6.59 11.33
C GLU A 33 -16.43 6.61 10.37
N ARG A 34 -17.18 5.51 10.31
CA ARG A 34 -18.31 5.40 9.39
C ARG A 34 -19.63 5.93 9.96
N TYR A 35 -19.86 5.76 11.26
CA TYR A 35 -21.17 5.98 11.87
C TYR A 35 -21.18 7.08 12.94
N ASP A 36 -20.03 7.49 13.45
CA ASP A 36 -19.90 8.55 14.43
C ASP A 36 -19.63 9.90 13.74
N PRO A 37 -20.53 10.89 13.85
CA PRO A 37 -20.29 12.23 13.33
C PRO A 37 -19.03 12.88 13.91
N MET A 38 -18.66 12.55 15.15
CA MET A 38 -17.46 13.09 15.79
C MET A 38 -16.19 12.62 15.09
N ALA A 39 -16.17 11.40 14.56
CA ALA A 39 -15.02 10.88 13.81
C ALA A 39 -14.76 11.60 12.47
N ARG A 40 -15.64 12.52 12.06
CA ARG A 40 -15.46 13.39 10.89
C ARG A 40 -14.87 14.75 11.21
N GLY A 41 -14.80 15.13 12.49
CA GLY A 41 -14.15 16.36 12.94
C GLY A 41 -12.66 16.34 12.62
N ASN A 42 -12.06 17.50 12.40
CA ASN A 42 -10.61 17.62 12.24
C ASN A 42 -9.90 17.35 13.59
N ASP A 43 -8.59 17.12 13.59
CA ASP A 43 -7.84 16.81 14.82
C ASP A 43 -7.94 17.94 15.85
N ASP A 44 -7.91 19.20 15.41
CA ASP A 44 -8.00 20.37 16.27
C ASP A 44 -9.37 20.49 16.97
N GLU A 45 -10.45 20.18 16.26
CA GLU A 45 -11.83 20.14 16.79
C GLU A 45 -11.99 19.02 17.81
N LEU A 46 -11.39 17.85 17.54
CA LEU A 46 -11.39 16.73 18.47
C LEU A 46 -10.58 17.06 19.74
N PHE A 47 -9.41 17.70 19.61
CA PHE A 47 -8.63 18.17 20.75
C PHE A 47 -9.37 19.24 21.55
N ALA A 48 -9.96 20.24 20.89
CA ALA A 48 -10.77 21.25 21.55
C ALA A 48 -11.90 20.61 22.37
N ARG A 49 -12.55 19.56 21.82
CA ARG A 49 -13.61 18.84 22.53
C ARG A 49 -13.10 18.08 23.77
N LEU A 50 -11.90 17.49 23.73
CA LEU A 50 -11.29 16.89 24.92
C LEU A 50 -11.03 17.94 26.00
N VAL A 51 -10.50 19.11 25.62
CA VAL A 51 -10.25 20.21 26.56
C VAL A 51 -11.55 20.71 27.19
N GLU A 52 -12.62 20.87 26.40
CA GLU A 52 -13.95 21.22 26.92
C GLU A 52 -14.45 20.19 27.95
N LEU A 53 -14.31 18.89 27.66
CA LEU A 53 -14.71 17.82 28.57
C LEU A 53 -13.88 17.82 29.86
N GLU A 54 -12.58 18.13 29.77
CA GLU A 54 -11.70 18.30 30.94
C GLU A 54 -12.10 19.52 31.77
N GLU A 55 -12.47 20.64 31.15
CA GLU A 55 -12.96 21.81 31.88
C GLU A 55 -14.33 21.56 32.55
N GLU A 56 -15.22 20.82 31.91
CA GLU A 56 -16.56 20.53 32.43
C GLU A 56 -16.57 19.48 33.54
N HIS A 57 -15.71 18.46 33.43
CA HIS A 57 -15.75 17.27 34.29
C HIS A 57 -14.48 17.04 35.13
N ASP A 58 -13.47 17.90 34.98
CA ASP A 58 -12.21 17.87 35.73
C ASP A 58 -11.59 16.45 35.68
N ALA A 59 -11.12 15.92 36.81
CA ALA A 59 -10.54 14.58 36.92
C ALA A 59 -11.46 13.42 36.49
N GLN A 60 -12.76 13.65 36.29
CA GLN A 60 -13.68 12.61 35.81
C GLN A 60 -13.77 12.53 34.29
N ALA A 61 -13.25 13.52 33.55
CA ALA A 61 -13.35 13.57 32.09
C ALA A 61 -12.84 12.29 31.39
N PRO A 62 -11.71 11.66 31.78
CA PRO A 62 -11.22 10.43 31.15
C PRO A 62 -12.14 9.21 31.33
N SER A 63 -13.06 9.25 32.29
CA SER A 63 -14.04 8.17 32.49
C SER A 63 -15.22 8.27 31.54
N LEU A 64 -15.39 9.40 30.85
CA LEU A 64 -16.48 9.62 29.92
C LEU A 64 -16.29 8.79 28.65
N PRO A 65 -17.33 8.10 28.16
CA PRO A 65 -17.25 7.36 26.90
C PRO A 65 -16.84 8.24 25.72
N GLU A 66 -17.31 9.48 25.68
CA GLU A 66 -16.99 10.45 24.64
C GLU A 66 -15.48 10.79 24.62
N TYR A 67 -14.91 11.03 25.80
CA TYR A 67 -13.47 11.29 25.95
C TYR A 67 -12.64 10.12 25.41
N GLN A 68 -12.98 8.89 25.82
CA GLN A 68 -12.25 7.70 25.40
C GLN A 68 -12.33 7.47 23.89
N VAL A 69 -13.49 7.73 23.27
CA VAL A 69 -13.64 7.62 21.82
C VAL A 69 -12.78 8.64 21.10
N ILE A 70 -12.80 9.90 21.53
CA ILE A 70 -12.03 10.97 20.89
C ILE A 70 -10.52 10.72 21.03
N GLU A 71 -10.06 10.33 22.22
CA GLU A 71 -8.66 9.99 22.46
C GLU A 71 -8.18 8.84 21.54
N GLN A 72 -8.98 7.77 21.42
CA GLN A 72 -8.64 6.64 20.55
C GLN A 72 -8.62 7.03 19.06
N LEU A 73 -9.51 7.94 18.64
CA LEU A 73 -9.51 8.47 17.27
C LEU A 73 -8.23 9.27 16.98
N LEU A 74 -7.82 10.15 17.90
CA LEU A 74 -6.61 10.96 17.75
C LEU A 74 -5.33 10.11 17.73
N LEU A 75 -5.20 9.16 18.66
CA LEU A 75 -4.06 8.23 18.70
C LEU A 75 -3.92 7.43 17.40
N ARG A 76 -5.04 6.95 16.86
CA ARG A 76 -5.06 6.19 15.60
C ARG A 76 -4.68 7.07 14.41
N ARG A 77 -5.18 8.30 14.32
CA ARG A 77 -4.84 9.21 13.22
C ARG A 77 -3.33 9.49 13.20
N GLY A 78 -2.73 9.71 14.37
CA GLY A 78 -1.27 9.79 14.51
C GLY A 78 -0.54 8.55 13.98
N ALA A 79 -0.94 7.36 14.44
CA ALA A 79 -0.33 6.09 14.01
C ALA A 79 -0.52 5.80 12.51
N PHE A 80 -1.68 6.18 11.94
CA PHE A 80 -1.96 5.96 10.53
C PHE A 80 -1.19 6.93 9.62
N GLU A 81 -1.00 8.19 10.03
CA GLU A 81 -0.12 9.12 9.31
C GLU A 81 1.34 8.63 9.32
N GLU A 82 1.82 8.08 10.44
CA GLU A 82 3.14 7.45 10.51
C GLU A 82 3.24 6.23 9.56
N GLY A 83 2.23 5.36 9.56
CA GLY A 83 2.16 4.22 8.63
C GLY A 83 2.11 4.64 7.16
N LYS A 84 1.40 5.72 6.83
CA LYS A 84 1.41 6.30 5.46
C LYS A 84 2.78 6.83 5.08
N ALA A 85 3.48 7.49 6.00
CA ALA A 85 4.83 7.98 5.76
C ALA A 85 5.79 6.82 5.45
N GLN A 86 5.74 5.74 6.24
CA GLN A 86 6.51 4.52 6.00
C GLN A 86 6.18 3.87 4.65
N HIS A 87 4.89 3.82 4.27
CA HIS A 87 4.51 3.31 2.96
C HIS A 87 4.99 4.17 1.79
N ARG A 88 5.03 5.50 1.94
CA ARG A 88 5.60 6.40 0.92
C ARG A 88 7.10 6.19 0.77
N GLU A 89 7.83 6.15 1.88
CA GLU A 89 9.28 5.87 1.88
C GLU A 89 9.59 4.52 1.24
N HIS A 90 8.84 3.48 1.59
CA HIS A 90 9.03 2.17 0.97
C HIS A 90 8.65 2.13 -0.51
N ALA A 91 7.61 2.87 -0.92
CA ALA A 91 7.23 2.98 -2.32
C ALA A 91 8.32 3.67 -3.16
N GLU A 92 8.99 4.68 -2.59
CA GLU A 92 10.16 5.35 -3.18
C GLU A 92 11.35 4.38 -3.30
N GLU A 93 11.69 3.63 -2.24
CA GLU A 93 12.77 2.62 -2.28
C GLU A 93 12.50 1.53 -3.35
N VAL A 94 11.26 1.07 -3.46
CA VAL A 94 10.87 0.06 -4.46
C VAL A 94 10.95 0.63 -5.88
N ALA A 95 10.60 1.92 -6.06
CA ALA A 95 10.72 2.58 -7.35
C ALA A 95 12.20 2.69 -7.78
N GLU A 96 13.10 3.09 -6.88
CA GLU A 96 14.54 3.16 -7.14
C GLU A 96 15.12 1.78 -7.52
N ARG A 97 14.79 0.72 -6.78
CA ARG A 97 15.23 -0.66 -7.12
C ARG A 97 14.71 -1.12 -8.49
N LYS A 98 13.52 -0.68 -8.89
CA LYS A 98 12.96 -1.02 -10.20
C LYS A 98 13.71 -0.29 -11.32
N GLU A 99 14.12 0.96 -11.09
CA GLU A 99 14.94 1.71 -12.02
C GLU A 99 16.33 1.07 -12.20
N GLU A 100 16.99 0.67 -11.11
CA GLU A 100 18.26 -0.08 -11.17
C GLU A 100 18.13 -1.38 -11.97
N ARG A 101 17.03 -2.12 -11.80
CA ARG A 101 16.77 -3.37 -12.55
C ARG A 101 16.55 -3.11 -14.04
N ILE A 102 15.95 -1.98 -14.42
CA ILE A 102 15.76 -1.60 -15.84
C ILE A 102 17.10 -1.22 -16.48
N LEU A 103 18.00 -0.61 -15.72
CA LEU A 103 19.35 -0.21 -16.18
C LEU A 103 20.32 -1.38 -16.32
N THR A 104 20.06 -2.51 -15.67
CA THR A 104 20.78 -3.76 -15.96
C THR A 104 20.15 -4.47 -17.17
N PRO A 105 20.72 -4.37 -18.39
CA PRO A 105 20.23 -5.15 -19.50
C PRO A 105 20.35 -6.64 -19.13
N SER A 106 19.28 -7.40 -19.38
CA SER A 106 19.28 -8.86 -19.30
C SER A 106 20.44 -9.40 -20.14
N SER A 107 21.56 -9.69 -19.48
CA SER A 107 22.82 -10.05 -20.12
C SER A 107 22.78 -11.44 -20.74
N ASN A 108 21.72 -12.21 -20.48
CA ASN A 108 21.62 -13.60 -20.91
C ASN A 108 21.57 -13.77 -22.43
N ASP A 109 20.84 -12.93 -23.16
CA ASP A 109 20.72 -13.09 -24.62
C ASP A 109 21.97 -12.61 -25.38
N ALA A 110 22.58 -11.52 -24.92
CA ALA A 110 23.83 -11.02 -25.48
C ALA A 110 24.99 -12.00 -25.21
N MET A 111 25.08 -12.53 -23.98
CA MET A 111 26.08 -13.54 -23.61
C MET A 111 25.92 -14.82 -24.42
N ARG A 112 24.68 -15.30 -24.60
CA ARG A 112 24.39 -16.49 -25.38
C ARG A 112 24.76 -16.32 -26.86
N ARG A 113 24.48 -15.16 -27.46
CA ARG A 113 24.93 -14.84 -28.84
C ARG A 113 26.45 -14.80 -28.95
N LEU A 114 27.13 -14.22 -27.97
CA LEU A 114 28.59 -14.11 -27.96
C LEU A 114 29.25 -15.49 -27.85
N VAL A 115 28.69 -16.39 -27.04
CA VAL A 115 29.14 -17.80 -26.97
C VAL A 115 28.97 -18.50 -28.32
N PHE A 116 27.84 -18.33 -29.02
CA PHE A 116 27.65 -18.92 -30.34
C PHE A 116 28.66 -18.42 -31.37
N VAL A 117 28.97 -17.12 -31.36
CA VAL A 117 29.98 -16.53 -32.25
C VAL A 117 31.37 -17.12 -31.96
N ILE A 118 31.76 -17.24 -30.69
CA ILE A 118 33.03 -17.86 -30.31
C ILE A 118 33.11 -19.30 -30.80
N VAL A 119 32.07 -20.11 -30.56
CA VAL A 119 32.03 -21.51 -31.01
C VAL A 119 32.15 -21.60 -32.53
N ALA A 120 31.45 -20.74 -33.27
CA ALA A 120 31.53 -20.72 -34.74
C ALA A 120 32.94 -20.39 -35.24
N LEU A 121 33.62 -19.43 -34.61
CA LEU A 121 35.01 -19.08 -34.95
C LEU A 121 35.99 -20.23 -34.67
N VAL A 122 35.81 -20.94 -33.56
CA VAL A 122 36.65 -22.10 -33.23
C VAL A 122 36.44 -23.23 -34.24
N VAL A 123 35.19 -23.53 -34.60
CA VAL A 123 34.88 -24.56 -35.61
C VAL A 123 35.47 -24.18 -36.97
N LEU A 124 35.34 -22.92 -37.38
CA LEU A 124 35.92 -22.42 -38.63
C LEU A 124 37.45 -22.54 -38.62
N ALA A 125 38.11 -22.16 -37.54
CA ALA A 125 39.56 -22.28 -37.39
C ALA A 125 40.02 -23.74 -37.50
N LEU A 126 39.33 -24.67 -36.85
CA LEU A 126 39.64 -26.10 -36.94
C LEU A 126 39.44 -26.64 -38.36
N ALA A 127 38.36 -26.25 -39.04
CA ALA A 127 38.11 -26.65 -40.42
C ALA A 127 39.22 -26.16 -41.36
N LEU A 128 39.72 -24.93 -41.18
CA LEU A 128 40.82 -24.38 -41.97
C LEU A 128 42.14 -25.12 -41.72
N ILE A 129 42.44 -25.48 -40.46
CA ILE A 129 43.64 -26.27 -40.11
C ILE A 129 43.57 -27.68 -40.73
N ILE A 130 42.40 -28.32 -40.69
CA ILE A 130 42.22 -29.64 -41.29
C ILE A 130 42.35 -29.53 -42.82
N ALA A 131 41.67 -28.56 -43.44
CA ALA A 131 41.74 -28.35 -44.88
C ALA A 131 43.18 -28.10 -45.35
N SER A 132 43.97 -27.30 -44.63
CA SER A 132 45.37 -27.06 -44.97
C SER A 132 46.25 -28.31 -44.82
N ALA A 133 45.93 -29.22 -43.90
CA ALA A 133 46.64 -30.49 -43.74
C ALA A 133 46.34 -31.50 -44.85
N PHE A 134 45.14 -31.43 -45.47
CA PHE A 134 44.72 -32.32 -46.57
C PHE A 134 45.00 -31.76 -47.98
N LEU A 135 45.24 -30.45 -48.10
CA LEU A 135 45.66 -29.81 -49.36
C LEU A 135 47.18 -29.86 -49.60
N HIS A 136 47.93 -30.54 -48.73
CA HIS A 136 49.38 -30.71 -48.81
C HIS A 136 49.77 -32.12 -49.27
#